data_AF-A0A936ZCL5-F1
#
_entry.id   AF-A0A936ZCL5-F1
#
_cell.length_a   1.000
_cell.length_b   1.000
_cell.length_c   1.000
_cell.angle_alpha   90.00
_cell.angle_beta   90.00
_cell.angle_gamma   90.00
#
_symmetry.space_group_name_H-M   'P 1'
#
loop_
_entity.id
_entity.type
_entity.pdbx_description
1 polymer ?
#
loop_
_entity_poly.entity_id
_entity_poly.type
_entity_poly.pdbx_seq_one_letter_code
_entity_poly.pdbx_strand_id
1 'polypeptide(L)'
;MDPGDVDLQAAMPILATHKAALDAVRRRFRGAGYMQAVRMMTAGRFEGELGADLHDFLTDTIMNGGIGVWCGLIDQGHDKYSVTVYEYCGLYWVHALEYDPIGYFRSGDAAIEYVMSAWDDVEETALPLRGRM
;
A
#
# COMPACT_ATOMS: atom_id res chain seq x y z
N MET A 1 16.18 -1.29 -10.82
CA MET A 1 15.17 -2.21 -10.26
C MET A 1 15.51 -2.25 -8.79
N ASP A 2 14.74 -1.52 -7.99
CA ASP A 2 14.98 -1.38 -6.56
C ASP A 2 14.69 -2.72 -5.86
N PRO A 3 15.33 -3.04 -4.73
CA PRO A 3 15.37 -4.41 -4.24
C PRO A 3 14.07 -4.92 -3.57
N GLY A 4 12.93 -4.23 -3.69
CA GLY A 4 11.73 -4.64 -2.97
C GLY A 4 10.39 -4.06 -3.41
N ASP A 5 10.33 -3.19 -4.42
CA ASP A 5 9.06 -2.68 -4.93
C ASP A 5 8.35 -3.75 -5.77
N VAL A 6 7.05 -3.92 -5.50
CA VAL A 6 6.17 -4.78 -6.27
C VAL A 6 4.97 -3.95 -6.74
N ASP A 7 4.45 -4.29 -7.92
CA ASP A 7 3.16 -3.76 -8.34
C ASP A 7 2.02 -4.38 -7.52
N LEU A 8 0.81 -3.81 -7.67
CA LEU A 8 -0.36 -4.31 -6.97
C LEU A 8 -0.65 -5.78 -7.30
N GLN A 9 -0.36 -6.23 -8.53
CA GLN A 9 -0.56 -7.61 -8.96
C GLN A 9 0.28 -8.60 -8.15
N ALA A 10 1.56 -8.31 -7.98
CA ALA A 10 2.50 -9.11 -7.20
C ALA A 10 2.31 -8.99 -5.68
N ALA A 11 1.56 -7.98 -5.22
CA ALA A 11 1.15 -7.77 -3.83
C ALA A 11 -0.15 -8.50 -3.45
N MET A 12 -1.07 -8.68 -4.39
CA MET A 12 -2.41 -9.25 -4.15
C MET A 12 -2.44 -10.61 -3.42
N PRO A 13 -1.51 -11.56 -3.66
CA PRO A 13 -1.52 -12.82 -2.92
C PRO A 13 -1.42 -12.65 -1.40
N ILE A 14 -0.78 -11.57 -0.93
CA ILE A 14 -0.74 -11.22 0.50
C ILE A 14 -2.15 -10.82 0.96
N LEU A 15 -2.79 -9.90 0.25
CA LEU A 15 -4.15 -9.45 0.58
C LEU A 15 -5.15 -10.61 0.56
N ALA A 16 -4.96 -11.59 -0.32
CA ALA A 16 -5.79 -12.78 -0.43
C ALA A 16 -5.76 -13.68 0.82
N THR A 17 -4.74 -13.58 1.68
CA THR A 17 -4.65 -14.34 2.93
C THR A 17 -5.22 -13.61 4.15
N HIS A 18 -5.55 -12.32 4.01
CA HIS A 18 -6.03 -11.50 5.12
C HIS A 18 -7.55 -11.37 5.14
N LYS A 19 -8.15 -11.73 6.27
CA LYS A 19 -9.61 -11.68 6.46
C LYS A 19 -10.20 -10.29 6.20
N ALA A 20 -9.55 -9.22 6.69
CA ALA A 20 -10.06 -7.86 6.53
C ALA A 20 -10.15 -7.41 5.07
N ALA A 21 -9.12 -7.72 4.27
CA ALA A 21 -9.11 -7.48 2.84
C ALA A 21 -10.19 -8.30 2.11
N LEU A 22 -10.30 -9.60 2.41
CA LEU A 22 -11.35 -10.47 1.85
C LEU A 22 -12.76 -9.97 2.21
N ASP A 23 -12.99 -9.51 3.43
CA ASP A 23 -14.26 -8.95 3.87
C ASP A 23 -14.59 -7.63 3.16
N ALA A 24 -13.58 -6.80 2.85
CA ALA A 24 -13.75 -5.60 2.02
C ALA A 24 -14.17 -5.98 0.59
N VAL A 25 -13.47 -6.93 -0.04
CA VAL A 25 -13.77 -7.41 -1.40
C VAL A 25 -15.15 -8.07 -1.46
N ARG A 26 -15.53 -8.84 -0.43
CA ARG A 26 -16.85 -9.48 -0.32
C ARG A 26 -17.98 -8.46 -0.29
N ARG A 27 -17.79 -7.33 0.40
CA ARG A 27 -18.77 -6.24 0.46
C ARG A 27 -18.99 -5.60 -0.93
N ARG A 28 -17.93 -5.49 -1.75
CA ARG A 28 -17.97 -4.89 -3.09
C ARG A 28 -18.49 -5.81 -4.20
N PHE A 29 -18.04 -7.07 -4.28
CA PHE A 29 -18.21 -7.92 -5.49
C PHE A 29 -19.21 -9.09 -5.37
N ARG A 30 -19.88 -9.27 -4.23
CA ARG A 30 -21.00 -10.20 -3.92
C ARG A 30 -21.25 -11.42 -4.84
N GLY A 31 -21.38 -12.60 -4.25
CA GLY A 31 -21.79 -13.82 -4.98
C GLY A 31 -20.68 -14.35 -5.90
N ALA A 32 -20.98 -14.56 -7.18
CA ALA A 32 -20.00 -15.07 -8.15
C ALA A 32 -18.83 -14.10 -8.38
N GLY A 33 -19.08 -12.78 -8.38
CA GLY A 33 -18.04 -11.76 -8.54
C GLY A 33 -17.01 -11.80 -7.41
N TYR A 34 -17.45 -12.03 -6.16
CA TYR A 34 -16.54 -12.21 -5.03
C TYR A 34 -15.61 -13.41 -5.23
N MET A 35 -16.16 -14.57 -5.62
CA MET A 35 -15.35 -15.77 -5.84
C MET A 35 -14.32 -15.57 -6.95
N GLN A 36 -14.70 -14.86 -8.03
CA GLN A 36 -13.79 -14.57 -9.13
C GLN A 36 -12.74 -13.54 -8.74
N ALA A 37 -13.10 -12.50 -7.99
CA ALA A 37 -12.17 -11.53 -7.44
C ALA A 37 -11.12 -12.19 -6.52
N VAL A 38 -11.54 -13.09 -5.63
CA VAL A 38 -10.60 -13.84 -4.76
C VAL A 38 -9.64 -14.70 -5.59
N ARG A 39 -10.12 -15.34 -6.66
CA ARG A 39 -9.24 -16.12 -7.57
C ARG A 39 -8.21 -15.22 -8.26
N MET A 40 -8.61 -14.04 -8.72
CA MET A 40 -7.72 -13.04 -9.30
C MET A 40 -6.67 -12.59 -8.28
N MET A 41 -7.08 -12.30 -7.04
CA MET A 41 -6.18 -11.95 -5.94
C MET A 41 -5.14 -13.02 -5.65
N THR A 42 -5.57 -14.26 -5.48
CA THR A 42 -4.66 -15.39 -5.23
C THR A 42 -3.70 -15.64 -6.40
N ALA A 43 -4.16 -15.42 -7.63
CA ALA A 43 -3.35 -15.59 -8.83
C ALA A 43 -2.43 -14.40 -9.13
N GLY A 44 -2.63 -13.25 -8.48
CA GLY A 44 -1.92 -12.00 -8.77
C GLY A 44 -2.16 -11.50 -10.19
N ARG A 45 -3.40 -11.59 -10.70
CA ARG A 45 -3.73 -11.17 -12.08
C ARG A 45 -5.10 -10.50 -12.14
N PHE A 46 -5.14 -9.32 -12.76
CA PHE A 46 -6.39 -8.65 -13.11
C PHE A 46 -6.77 -9.00 -14.55
N GLU A 47 -7.98 -9.52 -14.76
CA GLU A 47 -8.46 -9.90 -16.09
C GLU A 47 -9.86 -9.35 -16.34
N GLY A 48 -10.03 -8.72 -17.50
CA GLY A 48 -11.30 -8.16 -17.95
C GLY A 48 -11.82 -7.01 -17.08
N GLU A 49 -13.10 -6.69 -17.26
CA GLU A 49 -13.78 -5.59 -16.57
C GLU A 49 -13.78 -5.77 -15.05
N LEU A 50 -14.04 -6.99 -14.56
CA LEU A 50 -13.96 -7.29 -13.13
C LEU A 50 -12.55 -7.07 -12.57
N GLY A 51 -11.51 -7.38 -13.35
CA GLY A 51 -10.13 -7.16 -12.96
C GLY A 51 -9.81 -5.67 -12.81
N ALA A 52 -10.25 -4.83 -13.76
CA ALA A 52 -10.09 -3.38 -13.66
C ALA A 52 -10.82 -2.80 -12.45
N ASP A 53 -12.09 -3.18 -12.26
CA ASP A 53 -12.88 -2.77 -11.09
C ASP A 53 -12.22 -3.19 -9.76
N LEU A 54 -11.63 -4.39 -9.72
CA LEU A 54 -10.95 -4.90 -8.53
C LEU A 54 -9.65 -4.15 -8.27
N HIS A 55 -8.89 -3.81 -9.31
CA HIS A 55 -7.67 -3.01 -9.21
C HIS A 55 -7.95 -1.66 -8.56
N ASP A 56 -8.94 -0.93 -9.08
CA ASP A 56 -9.29 0.40 -8.58
C ASP A 56 -9.81 0.32 -7.14
N PHE A 57 -10.70 -0.65 -6.87
CA PHE A 57 -11.21 -0.87 -5.52
C PHE A 57 -10.11 -1.20 -4.51
N LEU A 58 -9.15 -2.06 -4.86
CA LEU A 58 -8.06 -2.43 -3.96
C LEU A 58 -7.14 -1.23 -3.71
N THR A 59 -6.81 -0.46 -4.75
CA THR A 59 -6.00 0.75 -4.64
C THR A 59 -6.63 1.73 -3.65
N ASP A 60 -7.91 2.05 -3.82
CA ASP A 60 -8.66 2.91 -2.90
C ASP A 60 -8.73 2.34 -1.49
N THR A 61 -8.96 1.03 -1.37
CA THR A 61 -9.10 0.36 -0.07
C THR A 61 -7.79 0.38 0.71
N ILE A 62 -6.66 0.14 0.03
CA ILE A 62 -5.33 0.17 0.65
C ILE A 62 -5.02 1.59 1.11
N MET A 63 -5.13 2.58 0.20
CA MET A 63 -4.80 3.97 0.52
C MET A 63 -5.65 4.54 1.65
N ASN A 64 -6.95 4.28 1.66
CA ASN A 64 -7.86 4.79 2.69
C ASN A 64 -7.86 3.96 3.97
N GLY A 65 -7.55 2.66 3.88
CA GLY A 65 -7.52 1.73 5.01
C GLY A 65 -6.18 1.67 5.73
N GLY A 66 -5.13 2.25 5.14
CA GLY A 66 -3.77 2.20 5.66
C GLY A 66 -3.56 2.89 6.99
N ILE A 67 -2.78 2.25 7.86
CA ILE A 67 -2.28 2.84 9.11
C ILE A 67 -0.82 3.24 8.95
N GLY A 68 -0.46 4.43 9.42
CA GLY A 68 0.94 4.86 9.40
C GLY A 68 1.73 4.01 10.40
N VAL A 69 2.80 3.38 9.95
CA VAL A 69 3.68 2.52 10.77
C VAL A 69 5.08 3.10 10.96
N TRP A 70 5.50 3.99 10.06
CA TRP A 70 6.72 4.78 10.20
C TRP A 70 6.55 6.15 9.53
N CYS A 71 7.22 7.18 10.05
CA CYS A 71 7.23 8.53 9.48
C CYS A 71 8.61 9.16 9.56
N GLY A 72 8.96 9.93 8.54
CA GLY A 72 10.18 10.71 8.48
C GLY A 72 9.96 12.05 7.80
N LEU A 73 11.00 12.85 7.81
CA LEU A 73 11.04 14.16 7.20
C LEU A 73 12.23 14.20 6.23
N ILE A 74 11.93 14.41 4.95
CA ILE A 74 12.93 14.61 3.90
C ILE A 74 13.34 16.09 3.94
N ASP A 75 14.61 16.37 4.18
CA ASP A 75 15.16 17.72 4.13
C ASP A 75 15.79 17.96 2.74
N GLN A 76 15.23 18.89 1.96
CA GLN A 76 15.81 19.29 0.67
C GLN A 76 16.43 20.69 0.74
N GLY A 77 16.92 21.10 1.92
CA GLY A 77 17.67 22.32 2.17
C GLY A 77 16.80 23.58 2.27
N HIS A 78 15.79 23.72 1.41
CA HIS A 78 14.84 24.84 1.43
C HIS A 78 13.46 24.46 1.97
N ASP A 79 13.06 23.20 1.80
CA ASP A 79 11.76 22.67 2.20
C ASP A 79 11.93 21.31 2.90
N LYS A 80 10.97 21.01 3.78
CA LYS A 80 10.90 19.76 4.51
C LYS A 80 9.58 19.05 4.21
N TYR A 81 9.66 17.82 3.73
CA TYR A 81 8.51 17.04 3.29
C TYR A 81 8.31 15.83 4.17
N SER A 82 7.09 15.60 4.64
CA SER A 82 6.79 14.38 5.37
C SER A 82 6.72 13.19 4.41
N VAL A 83 7.37 12.11 4.80
CA VAL A 83 7.24 10.79 4.19
C VAL A 83 6.68 9.84 5.23
N THR A 84 5.73 9.01 4.85
CA THR A 84 5.09 8.04 5.75
C THR A 84 5.03 6.69 5.06
N VAL A 85 5.45 5.65 5.79
CA VAL A 85 5.19 4.27 5.41
C VAL A 85 3.88 3.85 6.05
N TYR A 86 2.95 3.40 5.21
CA TYR A 86 1.66 2.86 5.63
C TYR A 86 1.65 1.34 5.53
N GLU A 87 0.84 0.71 6.38
CA GLU A 87 0.56 -0.72 6.35
C GLU A 87 -0.94 -0.98 6.17
N TYR A 88 -1.25 -1.99 5.38
CA TYR A 88 -2.58 -2.55 5.24
C TYR A 88 -2.49 -4.05 4.97
N CYS A 89 -2.90 -4.85 5.95
CA CYS A 89 -2.99 -6.31 5.80
C CYS A 89 -1.67 -6.95 5.32
N GLY A 90 -0.54 -6.57 5.93
CA GLY A 90 0.79 -7.05 5.61
C GLY A 90 1.41 -6.46 4.34
N LEU A 91 0.71 -5.56 3.65
CA LEU A 91 1.23 -4.80 2.53
C LEU A 91 1.66 -3.41 2.99
N TYR A 92 2.83 -2.98 2.55
CA TYR A 92 3.40 -1.68 2.91
C TYR A 92 3.52 -0.80 1.66
N TRP A 93 3.39 0.52 1.81
CA TRP A 93 3.67 1.47 0.73
C TRP A 93 4.18 2.78 1.32
N VAL A 94 4.89 3.52 0.49
CA VAL A 94 5.45 4.82 0.84
C VAL A 94 4.57 5.90 0.25
N HIS A 95 4.26 6.91 1.05
CA HIS A 95 3.60 8.13 0.59
C HIS A 95 4.41 9.34 1.06
N ALA A 96 4.81 10.18 0.12
CA ALA A 96 5.42 11.49 0.38
C ALA A 96 4.48 12.56 -0.17
N LEU A 97 4.31 13.66 0.56
CA LEU A 97 3.21 14.63 0.36
C LEU A 97 3.16 15.27 -1.06
N GLU A 98 4.27 15.23 -1.80
CA GLU A 98 4.36 15.72 -3.18
C GLU A 98 4.40 14.63 -4.26
N TYR A 99 4.37 13.36 -3.86
CA TYR A 99 4.54 12.22 -4.77
C TYR A 99 3.36 11.25 -4.66
N ASP A 100 2.98 10.68 -5.80
CA ASP A 100 2.07 9.52 -5.83
C ASP A 100 2.66 8.37 -4.99
N PRO A 101 1.82 7.45 -4.46
CA PRO A 101 2.30 6.30 -3.71
C PRO A 101 3.42 5.57 -4.44
N ILE A 102 4.55 5.41 -3.76
CA ILE A 102 5.75 4.86 -4.40
C ILE A 102 5.80 3.37 -4.13
N GLY A 103 5.18 2.61 -5.03
CA GLY A 103 5.21 1.15 -5.04
C GLY A 103 4.59 0.47 -3.81
N TYR A 104 4.54 -0.87 -3.84
CA TYR A 104 4.18 -1.67 -2.69
C TYR A 104 5.35 -2.54 -2.24
N PHE A 105 5.40 -2.87 -0.95
CA PHE A 105 6.46 -3.64 -0.34
C PHE A 105 5.89 -4.75 0.54
N ARG A 106 6.61 -5.86 0.61
CA ARG A 106 6.19 -7.04 1.40
C ARG A 106 6.60 -6.98 2.88
N SER A 107 7.37 -5.97 3.27
CA SER A 107 7.78 -5.76 4.65
C SER A 107 7.97 -4.27 4.93
N GLY A 108 7.78 -3.87 6.19
CA GLY A 108 8.02 -2.50 6.64
C GLY A 108 9.48 -2.11 6.50
N ASP A 109 10.41 -3.00 6.86
CA ASP A 109 11.85 -2.76 6.76
C ASP A 109 12.27 -2.45 5.32
N ALA A 110 11.78 -3.20 4.33
CA ALA A 110 12.05 -2.93 2.92
C ALA A 110 11.48 -1.58 2.45
N ALA A 111 10.29 -1.20 2.94
CA ALA A 111 9.70 0.10 2.63
C ALA A 111 10.50 1.26 3.27
N ILE A 112 11.00 1.07 4.50
CA ILE A 112 11.83 2.07 5.19
C ILE A 112 13.21 2.17 4.54
N GLU A 113 13.83 1.04 4.21
CA GLU A 113 15.12 1.00 3.48
C GLU A 113 15.00 1.69 2.11
N TYR A 114 13.87 1.49 1.42
CA TYR A 114 13.56 2.24 0.21
C TYR A 114 13.55 3.75 0.47
N VAL A 115 12.84 4.22 1.50
CA VAL A 115 12.82 5.66 1.84
C VAL A 115 14.24 6.17 2.14
N MET A 116 15.01 5.46 2.97
CA MET A 116 16.35 5.88 3.37
C MET A 116 17.38 5.85 2.23
N SER A 117 17.14 5.09 1.18
CA SER A 117 18.01 5.02 -0.01
C SER A 117 17.56 5.93 -1.14
N ALA A 118 16.27 6.25 -1.20
CA ALA A 118 15.70 7.14 -2.21
C ALA A 118 16.01 8.63 -1.95
N TRP A 119 16.28 9.01 -0.69
CA TRP A 119 16.58 10.39 -0.32
C TRP A 119 17.77 10.46 0.65
N ASP A 120 18.69 11.40 0.41
CA ASP A 120 19.96 11.52 1.13
C ASP A 120 19.80 11.99 2.59
N ASP A 121 18.83 12.88 2.85
CA ASP A 121 18.62 13.52 4.16
C ASP A 121 17.22 13.25 4.71
N VAL A 122 17.04 12.05 5.29
CA VAL A 122 15.79 11.62 5.94
C VAL A 122 15.97 11.53 7.45
N GLU A 123 15.20 12.31 8.20
CA GLU A 123 15.15 12.23 9.65
C GLU A 123 13.90 11.48 10.11
N GLU A 124 14.06 10.41 10.91
CA GLU A 124 12.91 9.72 11.51
C GLU A 124 12.18 10.63 12.50
N THR A 125 10.85 10.59 12.47
CA THR A 125 9.99 11.42 13.31
C THR A 125 8.92 10.58 13.99
N ALA A 126 8.29 11.13 15.03
CA ALA A 126 7.12 10.49 15.61
C ALA A 126 6.00 10.41 14.56
N LEU A 127 5.28 9.28 14.52
CA LEU A 127 4.09 9.15 13.69
C LEU A 127 3.11 10.30 13.95
N PRO A 128 2.58 10.95 12.89
CA PRO A 128 1.57 11.98 13.09
C PRO A 128 0.37 11.35 13.81
N LEU A 129 -0.07 11.99 14.88
CA LEU A 129 -1.27 11.59 15.61
C LEU A 129 -2.47 11.68 14.65
N ARG A 130 -2.82 10.58 13.97
CA ARG A 130 -4.09 10.51 13.26
C ARG A 130 -5.19 10.59 14.31
N GLY A 131 -5.93 11.70 14.30
CA GLY A 131 -7.07 11.92 15.15
C GLY A 131 -8.02 10.73 15.04
N ARG A 132 -8.32 10.12 16.18
CA ARG A 132 -9.50 9.26 16.30
C ARG A 132 -10.71 10.14 15.99
N MET A 133 -11.26 10.06 14.78
CA MET A 133 -12.61 10.49 14.47
C MET A 133 -13.45 9.25 14.17
#